data_AF-A0A965GZ83-F1
#
_entry.id   AF-A0A965GZ83-F1
#
_cell.length_a   1.000
_cell.length_b   1.000
_cell.length_c   1.000
_cell.angle_alpha   90.00
_cell.angle_beta   90.00
_cell.angle_gamma   90.00
#
_symmetry.space_group_name_H-M   'P 1'
#
loop_
_entity.id
_entity.type
_entity.pdbx_description
1 polymer ?
#
loop_
_entity_poly.entity_id
_entity_poly.type
_entity_poly.pdbx_seq_one_letter_code
_entity_poly.pdbx_strand_id
1 'polypeptide(L)'
;NGIMTLSGAWYKLRQDPILKFLVVSLSFYGMSTFEGPMMSIKTVNALSHYTDWTIGHVHSGALGWVGFISMGAIYYLLPRLYGRTQMYSTRLIEVHFWVATVGIVLYIAALWISGVTQGLMWRATNPDGTLTYAFVEAVKASYPYWTLRVLGGLLYLAGMTLMLYNMLMTIRGARPVDAPIPAALAAHA
;
A
#
# COMPACT_ATOMS: atom_id res chain seq x y z
N ASN A 1 13.19 -10.11 -8.88
CA ASN A 1 12.71 -11.50 -8.94
C ASN A 1 11.21 -11.55 -9.25
N GLY A 2 10.31 -11.18 -8.31
CA GLY A 2 8.86 -11.30 -8.51
C GLY A 2 8.27 -10.64 -9.77
N ILE A 3 8.73 -9.44 -10.16
CA ILE A 3 8.27 -8.78 -11.40
C ILE A 3 8.71 -9.57 -12.65
N MET A 4 9.93 -10.11 -12.66
CA MET A 4 10.46 -10.84 -13.81
C MET A 4 9.83 -12.23 -13.97
N THR A 5 9.27 -12.80 -12.90
CA THR A 5 8.42 -14.01 -12.97
C THR A 5 7.21 -13.82 -13.88
N LEU A 6 6.78 -12.58 -14.09
CA LEU A 6 5.67 -12.22 -14.99
C LEU A 6 6.11 -11.92 -16.43
N SER A 7 7.41 -12.02 -16.73
CA SER A 7 7.91 -11.80 -18.08
C SER A 7 7.22 -12.75 -19.07
N GLY A 8 6.69 -12.20 -20.17
CA GLY A 8 5.86 -12.93 -21.14
C GLY A 8 4.38 -13.12 -20.75
N ALA A 9 4.00 -12.86 -19.50
CA ALA A 9 2.63 -13.02 -18.99
C ALA A 9 1.91 -11.69 -18.67
N TRP A 10 2.50 -10.55 -19.04
CA TRP A 10 1.96 -9.20 -18.77
C TRP A 10 0.53 -8.97 -19.27
N TYR A 11 0.09 -9.66 -20.32
CA TYR A 11 -1.29 -9.58 -20.82
C TYR A 11 -2.32 -10.02 -19.75
N LYS A 12 -1.94 -10.89 -18.81
CA LYS A 12 -2.80 -11.35 -17.71
C LYS A 12 -3.18 -10.23 -16.75
N LEU A 13 -2.40 -9.15 -16.66
CA LEU A 13 -2.76 -8.00 -15.83
C LEU A 13 -4.06 -7.33 -16.24
N ARG A 14 -4.45 -7.42 -17.52
CA ARG A 14 -5.73 -6.85 -17.98
C ARG A 14 -6.91 -7.76 -17.63
N GLN A 15 -6.66 -9.02 -17.30
CA GLN A 15 -7.67 -10.07 -17.16
C GLN A 15 -7.86 -10.49 -15.70
N ASP A 16 -6.79 -10.54 -14.92
CA ASP A 16 -6.79 -11.01 -13.54
C ASP A 16 -6.54 -9.84 -12.56
N PRO A 17 -7.57 -9.38 -11.83
CA PRO A 17 -7.42 -8.30 -10.86
C PRO A 17 -6.63 -8.74 -9.61
N ILE A 18 -6.54 -10.04 -9.29
CA ILE A 18 -5.69 -10.53 -8.20
C ILE A 18 -4.23 -10.28 -8.56
N LEU A 19 -3.87 -10.54 -9.81
CA LEU A 19 -2.52 -10.29 -10.30
C LEU A 19 -2.15 -8.81 -10.29
N LYS A 20 -3.13 -7.91 -10.52
CA LYS A 20 -2.92 -6.46 -10.36
C LYS A 20 -2.49 -6.11 -8.94
N PHE A 21 -3.15 -6.66 -7.91
CA PHE A 21 -2.73 -6.49 -6.52
C PHE A 21 -1.29 -6.95 -6.30
N LEU A 22 -0.94 -8.16 -6.74
CA LEU A 22 0.40 -8.72 -6.53
C LEU A 22 1.50 -7.88 -7.21
N VAL A 23 1.27 -7.39 -8.43
CA VAL A 23 2.26 -6.60 -9.17
C VAL A 23 2.40 -5.20 -8.61
N VAL A 24 1.28 -4.49 -8.37
CA VAL A 24 1.34 -3.14 -7.79
C VAL A 24 1.93 -3.18 -6.38
N SER A 25 1.66 -4.25 -5.64
CA SER A 25 2.34 -4.52 -4.38
C SER A 25 3.85 -4.49 -4.54
N LEU A 26 4.40 -5.29 -5.46
CA LEU A 26 5.84 -5.32 -5.72
C LEU A 26 6.40 -3.96 -6.18
N SER A 27 5.59 -3.15 -6.87
CA SER A 27 5.97 -1.77 -7.21
C SER A 27 6.12 -0.90 -5.97
N PHE A 28 5.16 -0.92 -5.04
CA PHE A 28 5.27 -0.20 -3.76
C PHE A 28 6.39 -0.74 -2.88
N TYR A 29 6.67 -2.04 -2.92
CA TYR A 29 7.84 -2.61 -2.26
C TYR A 29 9.13 -2.02 -2.82
N GLY A 30 9.32 -2.05 -4.15
CA GLY A 30 10.51 -1.49 -4.80
C GLY A 30 10.67 0.01 -4.51
N MET A 31 9.57 0.74 -4.50
CA MET A 31 9.53 2.17 -4.18
C MET A 31 9.91 2.46 -2.73
N SER A 32 9.26 1.81 -1.76
CA SER A 32 9.54 2.01 -0.32
C SER A 32 10.94 1.51 0.05
N THR A 33 11.39 0.38 -0.50
CA THR A 33 12.76 -0.12 -0.28
C THR A 33 13.84 0.67 -1.02
N PHE A 34 13.46 1.56 -1.94
CA PHE A 34 14.36 2.59 -2.49
C PHE A 34 14.34 3.86 -1.63
N GLU A 35 13.15 4.33 -1.25
CA GLU A 35 12.95 5.52 -0.44
C GLU A 35 13.59 5.41 0.96
N GLY A 36 13.46 4.25 1.61
CA GLY A 36 14.03 4.01 2.94
C GLY A 36 15.54 4.24 3.01
N PRO A 37 16.35 3.61 2.12
CA PRO A 37 17.76 3.91 1.99
C PRO A 37 18.05 5.39 1.72
N MET A 38 17.28 6.05 0.85
CA MET A 38 17.44 7.49 0.60
C MET A 38 17.23 8.31 1.89
N MET A 39 16.19 8.02 2.67
CA MET A 39 15.89 8.68 3.95
C MET A 39 16.88 8.33 5.07
N SER A 40 17.69 7.28 4.91
CA SER A 40 18.77 6.94 5.85
C SER A 40 20.05 7.77 5.63
N ILE A 41 20.18 8.45 4.48
CA ILE A 41 21.28 9.36 4.20
C ILE A 41 21.10 10.61 5.06
N LYS A 42 22.13 10.97 5.85
CA LYS A 42 22.06 12.08 6.83
C LYS A 42 21.51 13.39 6.27
N THR A 43 21.87 13.76 5.05
CA THR A 43 21.41 15.00 4.41
C THR A 43 19.93 14.98 4.03
N VAL A 44 19.41 13.82 3.63
CA VAL A 44 17.98 13.61 3.36
C VAL A 44 17.23 13.51 4.68
N ASN A 45 17.78 12.76 5.65
CA ASN A 45 17.21 12.59 6.98
C ASN A 45 17.07 13.93 7.72
N ALA A 46 18.01 14.85 7.54
CA ALA A 46 17.93 16.20 8.10
C ALA A 46 16.69 16.99 7.61
N LEU A 47 16.02 16.54 6.54
CA LEU A 47 14.76 17.10 6.05
C LEU A 47 13.56 16.19 6.37
N SER A 48 13.72 14.87 6.26
CA SER A 48 12.60 13.92 6.41
C SER A 48 12.30 13.52 7.86
N HIS A 49 13.26 13.68 8.77
CA HIS A 49 13.10 13.31 10.17
C HIS A 49 12.09 14.25 10.86
N TYR A 50 11.23 13.66 11.69
CA TYR A 50 10.09 14.31 12.35
C TYR A 50 9.00 14.92 11.44
N THR A 51 9.11 14.78 10.12
CA THR A 51 8.07 15.26 9.20
C THR A 51 7.12 14.15 8.77
N ASP A 52 6.01 14.56 8.19
CA ASP A 52 5.00 13.68 7.59
C ASP A 52 5.56 12.78 6.49
N TRP A 53 6.75 13.08 5.94
CA TRP A 53 7.42 12.22 4.96
C TRP A 53 7.63 10.82 5.54
N THR A 54 8.08 10.73 6.80
CA THR A 54 8.27 9.42 7.45
C THR A 54 6.96 8.61 7.49
N ILE A 55 5.83 9.27 7.72
CA ILE A 55 4.53 8.61 7.73
C ILE A 55 4.11 8.20 6.30
N GLY A 56 4.42 9.02 5.30
CA GLY A 56 4.23 8.69 3.88
C GLY A 56 5.01 7.43 3.47
N HIS A 57 6.29 7.35 3.86
CA HIS A 57 7.14 6.18 3.65
C HIS A 57 6.59 4.93 4.34
N VAL A 58 6.16 5.05 5.61
CA VAL A 58 5.56 3.93 6.33
C VAL A 58 4.32 3.40 5.62
N HIS A 59 3.42 4.29 5.16
CA HIS A 59 2.18 3.85 4.52
C HIS A 59 2.39 3.35 3.09
N SER A 60 3.39 3.86 2.35
CA SER A 60 3.76 3.28 1.05
C SER A 60 4.17 1.80 1.19
N GLY A 61 4.94 1.47 2.24
CA GLY A 61 5.28 0.08 2.57
C GLY A 61 4.12 -0.71 3.20
N ALA A 62 3.42 -0.15 4.18
CA ALA A 62 2.40 -0.87 4.94
C ALA A 62 1.14 -1.14 4.11
N LEU A 63 0.60 -0.14 3.42
CA LEU A 63 -0.65 -0.27 2.67
C LEU A 63 -0.38 -0.65 1.21
N GLY A 64 0.64 -0.04 0.60
CA GLY A 64 0.98 -0.27 -0.80
C GLY A 64 1.67 -1.62 -1.03
N TRP A 65 2.57 -2.04 -0.15
CA TRP A 65 3.21 -3.37 -0.22
C TRP A 65 2.49 -4.41 0.65
N VAL A 66 2.60 -4.34 1.98
CA VAL A 66 2.11 -5.41 2.86
C VAL A 66 0.61 -5.63 2.68
N GLY A 67 -0.18 -4.56 2.63
CA GLY A 67 -1.62 -4.64 2.38
C GLY A 67 -1.95 -5.34 1.07
N PHE A 68 -1.40 -4.87 -0.06
CA PHE A 68 -1.76 -5.40 -1.38
C PHE A 68 -1.29 -6.85 -1.60
N ILE A 69 -0.10 -7.23 -1.11
CA ILE A 69 0.33 -8.63 -1.24
C ILE A 69 -0.57 -9.56 -0.42
N SER A 70 -0.95 -9.16 0.80
CA SER A 70 -1.84 -9.93 1.66
C SER A 70 -3.24 -10.04 1.05
N MET A 71 -3.79 -8.94 0.51
CA MET A 71 -5.09 -8.96 -0.16
C MET A 71 -5.09 -9.87 -1.38
N GLY A 72 -4.08 -9.75 -2.25
CA GLY A 72 -3.93 -10.62 -3.41
C GLY A 72 -3.81 -12.09 -3.03
N ALA A 73 -3.01 -12.40 -2.01
CA ALA A 73 -2.86 -13.76 -1.49
C ALA A 73 -4.18 -14.31 -0.94
N ILE A 74 -4.93 -13.52 -0.16
CA ILE A 74 -6.24 -13.93 0.37
C ILE A 74 -7.23 -14.16 -0.76
N TYR A 75 -7.32 -13.27 -1.75
CA TYR A 75 -8.21 -13.46 -2.90
C TYR A 75 -7.90 -14.72 -3.69
N TYR A 76 -6.64 -15.12 -3.75
CA TYR A 76 -6.23 -16.37 -4.38
C TYR A 76 -6.56 -17.60 -3.52
N LEU A 77 -6.24 -17.56 -2.22
CA LEU A 77 -6.31 -18.71 -1.32
C LEU A 77 -7.74 -19.00 -0.84
N LEU A 78 -8.50 -17.97 -0.48
CA LEU A 78 -9.80 -18.11 0.15
C LEU A 78 -10.77 -19.04 -0.61
N PRO A 79 -10.99 -18.90 -1.93
CA PRO A 79 -11.92 -19.78 -2.61
C PRO A 79 -11.45 -21.25 -2.55
N ARG A 80 -10.14 -21.51 -2.66
CA ARG A 80 -9.56 -22.86 -2.63
C ARG A 80 -9.76 -23.53 -1.28
N LEU A 81 -9.64 -22.78 -0.18
CA LEU A 81 -9.88 -23.28 1.18
C LEU A 81 -11.34 -23.69 1.42
N TYR A 82 -12.27 -23.18 0.61
CA TYR A 82 -13.70 -23.46 0.70
C TYR A 82 -14.24 -24.25 -0.52
N GLY A 83 -13.35 -24.90 -1.29
CA GLY A 83 -13.73 -25.75 -2.41
C GLY A 83 -14.37 -25.00 -3.60
N ARG A 84 -14.13 -23.69 -3.68
CA ARG A 84 -14.56 -22.83 -4.78
C ARG A 84 -13.43 -22.65 -5.77
N THR A 85 -13.78 -22.54 -7.05
CA THR A 85 -12.82 -22.30 -8.13
C THR A 85 -12.34 -20.84 -8.17
N GLN A 86 -13.18 -19.90 -7.73
CA GLN A 86 -12.91 -18.47 -7.74
C GLN A 86 -13.70 -17.74 -6.65
N MET A 87 -13.32 -16.49 -6.38
CA MET A 87 -14.05 -15.56 -5.52
C MET A 87 -15.46 -15.29 -6.07
N TYR A 88 -16.39 -14.90 -5.19
CA TYR A 88 -17.79 -14.60 -5.53
C TYR A 88 -17.92 -13.59 -6.69
N SER A 89 -17.15 -12.50 -6.67
CA SER A 89 -17.13 -11.52 -7.77
C SER A 89 -15.73 -11.00 -8.05
N THR A 90 -15.22 -11.28 -9.25
CA THR A 90 -13.95 -10.72 -9.74
C THR A 90 -14.04 -9.23 -10.04
N ARG A 91 -15.22 -8.73 -10.44
CA ARG A 91 -15.47 -7.29 -10.63
C ARG A 91 -15.31 -6.51 -9.32
N LEU A 92 -15.76 -7.07 -8.20
CA LEU A 92 -15.56 -6.43 -6.88
C LEU A 92 -14.08 -6.37 -6.49
N ILE A 93 -13.27 -7.36 -6.90
CA ILE A 93 -11.81 -7.32 -6.71
C ILE A 93 -11.21 -6.17 -7.52
N GLU A 94 -11.67 -5.97 -8.76
CA GLU A 94 -11.20 -4.86 -9.60
C GLU A 94 -11.60 -3.48 -9.04
N VAL A 95 -12.83 -3.33 -8.54
CA VAL A 95 -13.25 -2.10 -7.87
C VAL A 95 -12.44 -1.87 -6.60
N HIS A 96 -12.25 -2.91 -5.78
CA HIS A 96 -11.40 -2.82 -4.60
C HIS A 96 -9.98 -2.38 -4.97
N PHE A 97 -9.37 -3.01 -5.98
CA PHE A 97 -8.04 -2.65 -6.47
C PHE A 97 -7.94 -1.16 -6.80
N TRP A 98 -8.88 -0.61 -7.58
CA TRP A 98 -8.82 0.80 -7.97
C TRP A 98 -9.08 1.75 -6.81
N VAL A 99 -10.09 1.47 -5.99
CA VAL A 99 -10.43 2.30 -4.83
C VAL A 99 -9.27 2.34 -3.84
N ALA A 100 -8.66 1.19 -3.54
CA ALA A 100 -7.50 1.12 -2.65
C ALA A 100 -6.24 1.75 -3.27
N THR A 101 -6.01 1.57 -4.58
CA THR A 101 -4.86 2.16 -5.29
C THR A 101 -4.94 3.69 -5.32
N VAL A 102 -6.10 4.24 -5.68
CA VAL A 102 -6.32 5.70 -5.64
C VAL A 102 -6.19 6.22 -4.21
N GLY A 103 -6.76 5.50 -3.24
CA GLY A 103 -6.66 5.85 -1.82
C GLY A 103 -5.22 5.94 -1.34
N ILE A 104 -4.38 4.93 -1.61
CA ILE A 104 -2.98 4.94 -1.16
C ILE A 104 -2.15 5.97 -1.91
N VAL A 105 -2.32 6.14 -3.22
CA VAL A 105 -1.60 7.16 -3.99
C VAL A 105 -1.91 8.56 -3.48
N LEU A 106 -3.18 8.85 -3.18
CA LEU A 106 -3.59 10.12 -2.59
C LEU A 106 -2.96 10.33 -1.21
N TYR A 107 -2.95 9.28 -0.38
CA TYR A 107 -2.37 9.31 0.97
C TYR A 107 -0.87 9.63 0.91
N ILE A 108 -0.08 8.92 0.09
CA ILE A 108 1.37 9.11 0.03
C ILE A 108 1.73 10.45 -0.60
N ALA A 109 1.02 10.88 -1.65
CA ALA A 109 1.27 12.15 -2.31
C ALA A 109 1.04 13.32 -1.34
N ALA A 110 -0.05 13.27 -0.56
CA ALA A 110 -0.33 14.28 0.45
C ALA A 110 0.79 14.37 1.50
N LEU A 111 1.29 13.23 1.98
CA LEU A 111 2.30 13.22 3.03
C LEU A 111 3.71 13.53 2.56
N TRP A 112 4.05 13.23 1.30
CA TRP A 112 5.29 13.73 0.72
C TRP A 112 5.31 15.25 0.63
N ILE A 113 4.22 15.85 0.13
CA ILE A 113 4.12 17.31 0.05
C ILE A 113 4.16 17.91 1.46
N SER A 114 3.33 17.39 2.39
CA SER A 114 3.34 17.84 3.80
C SER A 114 4.72 17.73 4.43
N GLY A 115 5.39 16.60 4.25
CA GLY A 115 6.69 16.33 4.86
C GLY A 115 7.81 17.23 4.34
N VAL A 116 7.85 17.44 3.02
CA VAL A 116 8.81 18.39 2.41
C VAL A 116 8.50 19.82 2.87
N THR A 117 7.23 20.23 2.88
CA THR A 117 6.82 21.55 3.36
C THR A 117 7.23 21.78 4.81
N GLN A 118 6.97 20.83 5.71
CA GLN A 118 7.38 20.90 7.12
C GLN A 118 8.89 21.02 7.26
N GLY A 119 9.65 20.13 6.59
CA GLY A 119 11.11 20.15 6.65
C GLY A 119 11.72 21.46 6.12
N LEU A 120 11.16 22.01 5.04
CA LEU A 120 11.62 23.28 4.46
C LEU A 120 11.26 24.47 5.35
N MET A 121 10.04 24.52 5.89
CA MET A 121 9.60 25.61 6.76
C MET A 121 10.36 25.64 8.08
N TRP A 122 10.61 24.49 8.70
CA TRP A 122 11.32 24.41 9.99
C TRP A 122 12.80 24.80 9.90
N ARG A 123 13.41 24.71 8.71
CA ARG A 123 14.81 25.10 8.48
C ARG A 123 14.97 26.43 7.74
N ALA A 124 13.88 27.10 7.39
CA ALA A 124 13.92 28.35 6.66
C ALA A 124 14.47 29.46 7.56
N THR A 125 15.45 30.18 7.02
CA THR A 125 16.08 31.31 7.69
C THR A 125 16.02 32.55 6.79
N ASN A 126 15.83 33.69 7.43
CA ASN A 126 15.90 34.99 6.79
C ASN A 126 17.37 35.39 6.55
N PRO A 127 17.63 36.41 5.70
CA PRO A 127 18.99 36.90 5.47
C PRO A 127 19.74 37.36 6.72
N ASP A 128 19.01 37.71 7.79
CA ASP A 128 19.56 38.10 9.09
C ASP A 128 19.81 36.91 10.04
N GLY A 129 19.55 35.68 9.59
CA GLY A 129 19.73 34.44 10.36
C GLY A 129 18.58 34.08 11.29
N THR A 130 17.52 34.90 11.37
CA THR A 130 16.32 34.56 12.15
C THR A 130 15.49 33.47 11.44
N LEU A 131 14.70 32.70 12.19
CA LEU A 131 13.79 31.70 11.61
C LEU A 131 12.65 32.40 10.86
N THR A 132 12.39 31.98 9.63
CA THR A 132 11.36 32.59 8.77
C THR A 132 9.93 32.28 9.25
N TYR A 133 9.70 31.07 9.76
CA TYR A 133 8.36 30.59 10.15
C TYR A 133 8.32 30.18 11.61
N ALA A 134 7.26 30.56 12.31
CA ALA A 134 6.89 29.95 13.58
C ALA A 134 6.37 28.52 13.34
N PHE A 135 6.55 27.63 14.32
CA PHE A 135 6.10 26.24 14.21
C PHE A 135 4.60 26.11 13.86
N VAL A 136 3.76 26.98 14.43
CA VAL A 136 2.31 26.99 14.19
C VAL A 136 1.96 27.28 12.73
N GLU A 137 2.81 27.99 11.97
CA GLU A 137 2.57 28.28 10.56
C GLU A 137 2.78 27.02 9.71
N ALA A 138 3.81 26.23 10.01
CA ALA A 138 4.03 24.92 9.37
C ALA A 138 2.89 23.94 9.68
N VAL A 139 2.35 23.98 10.91
CA VAL A 139 1.15 23.21 11.29
C VAL A 139 -0.05 23.61 10.45
N LYS A 140 -0.34 24.91 10.33
CA LYS A 140 -1.45 25.41 9.50
C LYS A 140 -1.29 25.02 8.03
N ALA A 141 -0.07 25.12 7.50
CA ALA A 141 0.25 24.71 6.13
C ALA A 141 0.01 23.21 5.89
N SER A 142 0.06 22.38 6.95
CA SER A 142 -0.12 20.93 6.86
C SER A 142 -1.58 20.48 6.81
N TYR A 143 -2.54 21.32 7.25
CA TYR A 143 -3.96 20.95 7.36
C TYR A 143 -4.59 20.42 6.07
N PRO A 144 -4.39 21.04 4.88
CA PRO A 144 -4.96 20.51 3.64
C PRO A 144 -4.49 19.08 3.36
N TYR A 145 -3.23 18.78 3.63
CA TYR A 145 -2.65 17.47 3.39
C TYR A 145 -3.16 16.42 4.37
N TRP A 146 -3.45 16.79 5.62
CA TRP A 146 -4.09 15.89 6.58
C TRP A 146 -5.51 15.52 6.17
N THR A 147 -6.26 16.46 5.59
CA THR A 147 -7.59 16.17 5.02
C THR A 147 -7.47 15.19 3.86
N LEU A 148 -6.51 15.39 2.95
CA LEU A 148 -6.26 14.47 1.84
C LEU A 148 -5.81 13.09 2.31
N ARG A 149 -4.97 13.03 3.36
CA ARG A 149 -4.56 11.78 4.01
C ARG A 149 -5.77 11.02 4.53
N VAL A 150 -6.68 11.68 5.24
CA VAL A 150 -7.91 11.06 5.76
C VAL A 150 -8.78 10.57 4.60
N LEU A 151 -8.97 11.39 3.56
CA LEU A 151 -9.73 10.99 2.38
C LEU A 151 -9.14 9.75 1.69
N GLY A 152 -7.81 9.71 1.49
CA GLY A 152 -7.11 8.56 0.93
C GLY A 152 -7.25 7.31 1.80
N GLY A 153 -7.14 7.47 3.12
CA GLY A 153 -7.34 6.38 4.08
C GLY A 153 -8.78 5.84 4.09
N LEU A 154 -9.77 6.71 3.97
CA LEU A 154 -11.19 6.32 3.87
C LEU A 154 -11.48 5.56 2.57
N LEU A 155 -10.88 5.96 1.45
CA LEU A 155 -10.97 5.20 0.21
C LEU A 155 -10.37 3.80 0.39
N TYR A 156 -9.18 3.69 0.96
CA TYR A 156 -8.55 2.40 1.24
C TYR A 156 -9.43 1.51 2.15
N LEU A 157 -9.99 2.10 3.22
CA LEU A 157 -10.91 1.42 4.13
C LEU A 157 -12.20 0.98 3.42
N ALA A 158 -12.76 1.80 2.53
CA ALA A 158 -13.91 1.42 1.71
C ALA A 158 -13.57 0.19 0.85
N GLY A 159 -12.36 0.15 0.28
CA GLY A 159 -11.82 -1.04 -0.38
C GLY A 159 -11.86 -2.29 0.51
N MET A 160 -11.44 -2.17 1.77
CA MET A 160 -11.50 -3.28 2.73
C MET A 160 -12.92 -3.75 3.03
N THR A 161 -13.91 -2.85 3.06
CA THR A 161 -15.31 -3.25 3.22
C THR A 161 -15.83 -4.04 2.01
N LEU A 162 -15.43 -3.67 0.78
CA LEU A 162 -15.73 -4.43 -0.43
C LEU A 162 -15.09 -5.82 -0.40
N MET A 163 -13.85 -5.90 0.08
CA MET A 163 -13.16 -7.17 0.29
C MET A 163 -13.90 -8.06 1.27
N LEU A 164 -14.24 -7.54 2.46
CA LEU A 164 -14.98 -8.28 3.47
C LEU A 164 -16.29 -8.84 2.92
N TYR A 165 -17.08 -8.00 2.24
CA TYR A 165 -18.32 -8.44 1.61
C TYR A 165 -18.10 -9.58 0.59
N ASN A 166 -17.12 -9.43 -0.31
CA ASN A 166 -16.80 -10.44 -1.32
C ASN A 166 -16.34 -11.76 -0.69
N MET A 167 -15.55 -11.69 0.39
CA MET A 167 -15.11 -12.86 1.17
C MET A 167 -16.29 -13.58 1.83
N LEU A 168 -17.15 -12.84 2.54
CA LEU A 168 -18.33 -13.42 3.18
C LEU A 168 -19.25 -14.12 2.17
N MET A 169 -19.46 -13.51 1.00
CA MET A 169 -20.26 -14.11 -0.06
C MET A 169 -19.60 -15.33 -0.69
N THR A 170 -18.28 -15.39 -0.74
CA THR A 170 -17.53 -16.56 -1.24
C THR A 170 -17.66 -17.75 -0.28
N ILE A 171 -17.60 -17.49 1.02
CA ILE A 171 -17.68 -18.50 2.10
C ILE A 171 -19.12 -18.98 2.32
N ARG A 172 -20.12 -18.13 2.03
CA ARG A 172 -21.53 -18.42 2.30
C ARG A 172 -21.97 -19.75 1.66
N GLY A 173 -22.45 -20.66 2.50
CA GLY A 173 -22.92 -21.99 2.09
C GLY A 173 -21.82 -22.95 1.62
N ALA A 174 -20.54 -22.57 1.75
CA ALA A 174 -19.41 -23.45 1.48
C ALA A 174 -18.94 -24.12 2.78
N ARG A 175 -18.36 -25.32 2.66
CA ARG A 175 -17.67 -26.00 3.75
C ARG A 175 -16.16 -25.89 3.52
N PRO A 176 -15.35 -25.66 4.57
CA PRO A 176 -13.91 -25.77 4.45
C PRO A 176 -13.50 -27.11 3.86
N VAL A 177 -12.49 -27.10 3.01
CA VAL A 177 -11.90 -28.32 2.44
C VAL A 177 -10.86 -28.84 3.41
N ASP A 178 -10.99 -30.12 3.79
CA ASP A 178 -9.92 -30.85 4.46
C ASP A 178 -8.83 -31.19 3.43
N ALA A 179 -7.86 -30.28 3.29
CA ALA A 179 -6.74 -30.47 2.40
C ALA A 179 -5.77 -31.51 3.01
N PRO A 180 -5.45 -32.61 2.30
CA PRO A 180 -4.46 -33.56 2.78
C PRO A 180 -3.10 -32.87 2.89
N ILE A 181 -2.45 -33.01 4.04
CA ILE A 181 -1.09 -32.50 4.25
C ILE A 181 -0.17 -33.27 3.30
N PRO A 182 0.53 -32.60 2.37
CA PRO A 182 1.48 -33.29 1.50
C PRO A 182 2.51 -34.01 2.36
N ALA A 183 2.69 -35.32 2.13
CA ALA A 183 3.77 -36.04 2.79
C ALA A 183 5.09 -35.33 2.48
N ALA A 184 5.90 -35.06 3.50
CA ALA A 184 7.21 -34.49 3.29
C ALA A 184 7.98 -35.42 2.35
N LEU A 185 8.37 -34.91 1.17
CA LEU A 185 9.33 -35.60 0.32
C LEU A 185 10.56 -35.86 1.19
N ALA A 186 10.92 -37.13 1.38
CA ALA A 186 12.12 -37.50 2.10
C ALA A 186 13.28 -36.68 1.52
N ALA A 187 13.87 -35.82 2.36
CA ALA A 187 14.94 -34.94 1.92
C ALA A 187 16.01 -35.78 1.23
N HIS A 188 16.36 -35.40 0.00
CA HIS A 188 17.50 -35.99 -0.68
C HIS A 188 18.75 -35.69 0.15
N ALA A 189 19.20 -36.70 0.91
CA ALA A 189 20.45 -36.72 1.64
C ALA A 189 21.63 -36.90 0.67
#